data_AF-A0A834ID38-F1
#
_entry.id   AF-A0A834ID38-F1
#
_cell.length_a   1.000
_cell.length_b   1.000
_cell.length_c   1.000
_cell.angle_alpha   90.00
_cell.angle_beta   90.00
_cell.angle_gamma   90.00
#
_symmetry.space_group_name_H-M   'P 1'
#
loop_
_entity.id
_entity.type
_entity.pdbx_description
1 polymer ?
#
loop_
_entity_poly.entity_id
_entity_poly.type
_entity_poly.pdbx_seq_one_letter_code
_entity_poly.pdbx_strand_id
1 'polypeptide(L)'
;MCLAAVPVLDHNPILLSTLGLLLIAIGTGGLKPCIAAFGAEQFRLPEQRELLRYFFSVFYFTINLGGFVGMVVTPIMKKAVSCFGDDTCYVLGFGFPAALMLLSILLFIMGKSFYKVKTPKRNVILEFLKCSWRAIVNKRRSATIRYDHWLDHAKSDFDAKLIHDMKIVFSVLLLFVPLPIFWSLFDQQGSRWTFQASHMDTNVLGLQVVPDQMQVINPAMVLVLIPIFDKVLYPRLERFNVWRNSLHRMALGGLAAGLAFIS
;
A
#
# COMPACT_ATOMS: atom_id res chain seq x y z
N MET A 1 19.95 7.14 -3.33
CA MET A 1 19.84 6.34 -4.58
C MET A 1 20.48 7.01 -5.76
N CYS A 2 19.94 8.12 -6.29
CA CYS A 2 20.57 8.83 -7.42
C CYS A 2 22.06 9.17 -7.16
N LEU A 3 22.38 9.72 -5.97
CA LEU A 3 23.76 10.00 -5.56
C LEU A 3 24.65 8.76 -5.39
N ALA A 4 24.05 7.61 -5.03
CA ALA A 4 24.79 6.35 -4.89
C ALA A 4 25.11 5.70 -6.24
N ALA A 5 24.40 6.11 -7.29
CA ALA A 5 24.62 5.63 -8.66
C ALA A 5 25.67 6.45 -9.42
N VAL A 6 26.27 7.47 -8.80
CA VAL A 6 27.36 8.26 -9.40
C VAL A 6 28.70 7.66 -8.94
N PRO A 7 29.48 7.03 -9.83
CA PRO A 7 30.71 6.32 -9.46
C PRO A 7 31.87 7.24 -9.05
N VAL A 8 31.75 8.55 -9.28
CA VAL A 8 32.78 9.56 -8.98
C VAL A 8 32.80 9.95 -7.48
N LEU A 9 31.78 9.58 -6.71
CA LEU A 9 31.78 9.78 -5.26
C LEU A 9 32.55 8.64 -4.59
N ASP A 10 33.71 8.94 -4.01
CA ASP A 10 34.63 8.00 -3.32
C ASP A 10 34.08 7.51 -1.94
N HIS A 11 32.77 7.28 -1.86
CA HIS A 11 32.06 6.84 -0.66
C HIS A 11 31.55 5.41 -0.84
N ASN A 12 31.35 4.69 0.27
CA ASN A 12 30.86 3.32 0.24
C ASN A 12 29.44 3.25 -0.38
N PRO A 13 29.28 2.68 -1.60
CA PRO A 13 28.03 2.75 -2.36
C PRO A 13 26.89 1.95 -1.70
N ILE A 14 27.24 0.91 -0.95
CA ILE A 14 26.28 0.08 -0.20
C ILE A 14 25.66 0.90 0.94
N LEU A 15 26.48 1.66 1.67
CA LEU A 15 26.01 2.51 2.76
C LEU A 15 25.06 3.60 2.24
N LEU A 16 25.45 4.30 1.18
CA LEU A 16 24.65 5.40 0.61
C LEU A 16 23.35 4.91 -0.01
N SER A 17 23.36 3.71 -0.62
CA SER A 17 22.16 3.06 -1.12
C SER A 17 21.23 2.63 0.01
N THR A 18 21.76 2.00 1.06
CA THR A 18 20.98 1.54 2.22
C THR A 18 20.32 2.71 2.96
N LEU A 19 21.06 3.79 3.20
CA LEU A 19 20.51 5.03 3.77
C LEU A 19 19.42 5.63 2.85
N GLY A 20 19.63 5.61 1.54
CA GLY A 20 18.63 6.04 0.56
C GLY A 20 17.34 5.22 0.61
N LEU A 21 17.44 3.89 0.65
CA LEU A 21 16.29 2.98 0.81
C LEU A 21 15.54 3.26 2.11
N LEU A 22 16.26 3.44 3.22
CA LEU A 22 15.68 3.71 4.52
C LEU A 22 14.87 5.01 4.52
N LEU A 23 15.43 6.08 3.94
CA LEU A 23 14.74 7.37 3.82
C LEU A 23 13.48 7.28 2.96
N ILE A 24 13.54 6.53 1.84
CA ILE A 24 12.37 6.28 1.00
C ILE A 24 11.31 5.48 1.76
N ALA A 25 11.71 4.45 2.52
CA ALA A 25 10.80 3.63 3.31
C ALA A 25 10.08 4.47 4.39
N ILE A 26 10.82 5.31 5.12
CA ILE A 26 10.23 6.21 6.12
C ILE A 26 9.29 7.22 5.46
N GLY A 27 9.72 7.87 4.38
CA GLY A 27 8.92 8.86 3.65
C GLY A 27 7.63 8.27 3.10
N THR A 28 7.70 7.14 2.39
CA THR A 28 6.53 6.48 1.81
C THR A 28 5.59 5.89 2.88
N GLY A 29 6.14 5.35 3.98
CA GLY A 29 5.38 4.83 5.10
C GLY A 29 4.55 5.90 5.82
N GLY A 30 5.13 7.10 6.01
CA GLY A 30 4.42 8.24 6.60
C GLY A 30 3.41 8.89 5.64
N LEU A 31 3.74 8.96 4.35
CA LEU A 31 2.93 9.67 3.35
C LEU A 31 1.61 8.95 3.02
N LYS A 32 1.66 7.62 2.84
CA LYS A 32 0.51 6.80 2.42
C LYS A 32 -0.77 6.99 3.27
N PRO A 33 -0.74 6.86 4.61
CA PRO A 33 -1.94 7.02 5.42
C PRO A 33 -2.42 8.49 5.47
N CYS A 34 -1.51 9.45 5.33
CA CYS A 34 -1.80 10.86 5.46
C CYS A 34 -2.50 11.44 4.22
N ILE A 35 -2.06 11.09 3.00
CA ILE A 35 -2.63 11.67 1.77
C ILE A 35 -4.11 11.32 1.63
N ALA A 36 -4.46 10.03 1.78
CA ALA A 36 -5.84 9.58 1.60
C ALA A 36 -6.78 10.19 2.66
N ALA A 37 -6.32 10.25 3.92
CA ALA A 37 -7.06 10.89 4.99
C ALA A 37 -7.25 12.40 4.73
N PHE A 38 -6.16 13.10 4.41
CA PHE A 38 -6.18 14.54 4.14
C PHE A 38 -7.08 14.90 2.95
N GLY A 39 -7.02 14.12 1.86
CA GLY A 39 -7.89 14.29 0.69
C GLY A 39 -9.36 14.09 1.03
N ALA A 40 -9.69 13.06 1.81
CA ALA A 40 -11.06 12.82 2.26
C ALA A 40 -11.61 13.94 3.16
N GLU A 41 -10.75 14.55 3.97
CA GLU A 41 -11.15 15.62 4.89
C GLU A 41 -11.54 16.94 4.21
N GLN A 42 -11.22 17.11 2.92
CA GLN A 42 -11.59 18.30 2.15
C GLN A 42 -13.09 18.38 1.84
N PHE A 43 -13.78 17.24 1.84
CA PHE A 43 -15.20 17.09 1.54
C PHE A 43 -16.07 17.21 2.79
N ARG A 44 -17.25 17.83 2.64
CA ARG A 44 -18.26 17.94 3.70
C ARG A 44 -19.24 16.77 3.63
N LEU A 45 -19.30 15.98 4.71
CA LEU A 45 -20.26 14.88 4.85
C LEU A 45 -21.45 15.34 5.69
N PRO A 46 -22.69 14.93 5.37
CA PRO A 46 -23.07 13.92 4.37
C PRO A 46 -23.28 14.44 2.93
N GLU A 47 -23.34 15.75 2.73
CA GLU A 47 -23.74 16.40 1.46
C GLU A 47 -22.90 15.99 0.23
N GLN A 48 -21.58 15.87 0.38
CA GLN A 48 -20.65 15.60 -0.73
C GLN A 48 -20.22 14.12 -0.82
N ARG A 49 -21.04 13.19 -0.36
CA ARG A 49 -20.70 11.75 -0.35
C ARG A 49 -20.42 11.19 -1.75
N GLU A 50 -21.19 11.57 -2.77
CA GLU A 50 -20.96 11.10 -4.15
C GLU A 50 -19.65 11.64 -4.73
N LEU A 51 -19.36 12.93 -4.51
CA LEU A 51 -18.11 13.54 -4.97
C LEU A 51 -16.88 12.90 -4.30
N LEU A 52 -17.00 12.53 -3.02
CA LEU A 52 -15.95 11.80 -2.30
C LEU A 52 -15.67 10.42 -2.92
N ARG A 53 -16.71 9.67 -3.32
CA ARG A 53 -16.54 8.37 -4.01
C ARG A 53 -15.88 8.55 -5.37
N TYR A 54 -16.28 9.57 -6.13
CA TYR A 54 -15.64 9.90 -7.40
C TYR A 54 -14.16 10.25 -7.22
N PHE A 55 -13.82 11.06 -6.21
CA PHE A 55 -12.45 11.38 -5.84
C PHE A 55 -11.62 10.12 -5.60
N PHE A 56 -12.10 9.19 -4.78
CA PHE A 56 -11.38 7.93 -4.51
C PHE A 56 -11.27 7.03 -5.74
N SER A 57 -12.25 7.06 -6.65
CA SER A 57 -12.21 6.31 -7.90
C SER A 57 -11.11 6.84 -8.84
N VAL A 58 -11.05 8.18 -9.01
CA VAL A 58 -9.98 8.83 -9.79
C VAL A 58 -8.62 8.63 -9.12
N PHE A 59 -8.54 8.74 -7.80
CA PHE A 59 -7.31 8.48 -7.04
C PHE A 59 -6.79 7.07 -7.29
N TYR A 60 -7.67 6.06 -7.23
CA TYR A 60 -7.32 4.67 -7.50
C TYR A 60 -6.85 4.45 -8.94
N PHE A 61 -7.56 5.04 -9.92
CA PHE A 61 -7.17 4.96 -11.32
C PHE A 61 -5.79 5.59 -11.56
N THR A 62 -5.53 6.77 -11.01
CA THR A 62 -4.25 7.47 -11.13
C THR A 62 -3.09 6.68 -10.52
N ILE A 63 -3.30 5.99 -9.40
CA ILE A 63 -2.26 5.11 -8.79
C ILE A 63 -1.90 3.96 -9.73
N ASN A 64 -2.89 3.27 -10.29
CA ASN A 64 -2.64 2.13 -11.18
C ASN A 64 -2.00 2.58 -12.50
N LEU A 65 -2.50 3.68 -13.07
CA LEU A 65 -1.93 4.28 -14.27
C LEU A 65 -0.50 4.76 -14.03
N GLY A 66 -0.25 5.46 -12.92
CA GLY A 66 1.09 5.93 -12.55
C GLY A 66 2.07 4.77 -12.31
N GLY A 67 1.62 3.70 -11.66
CA GLY A 67 2.41 2.47 -11.50
C GLY A 67 2.75 1.83 -12.83
N PHE A 68 1.76 1.67 -13.72
CA PHE A 68 1.96 1.14 -15.07
C PHE A 68 2.96 1.98 -15.87
N VAL A 69 2.74 3.31 -15.96
CA VAL A 69 3.62 4.23 -16.68
C VAL A 69 5.03 4.23 -16.09
N GLY A 70 5.16 4.24 -14.76
CA GLY A 70 6.45 4.18 -14.08
C GLY A 70 7.22 2.90 -14.41
N MET A 71 6.57 1.74 -14.33
CA MET A 71 7.17 0.44 -14.64
C MET A 71 7.56 0.28 -16.12
N VAL A 72 6.92 1.01 -17.04
CA VAL A 72 7.30 1.03 -18.46
C VAL A 72 8.43 2.03 -18.73
N VAL A 73 8.26 3.28 -18.27
CA VAL A 73 9.15 4.39 -18.61
C VAL A 73 10.51 4.26 -17.92
N THR A 74 10.56 3.88 -16.64
CA THR A 74 11.82 3.84 -15.88
C THR A 74 12.85 2.85 -16.46
N PRO A 75 12.50 1.60 -16.81
CA PRO A 75 13.45 0.68 -17.46
C PRO A 75 13.89 1.15 -18.85
N ILE A 76 12.97 1.74 -19.63
CA ILE A 76 13.29 2.29 -20.96
C ILE A 76 14.31 3.43 -20.83
N MET A 77 14.07 4.37 -19.93
CA MET A 77 15.01 5.48 -19.67
C MET A 77 16.37 4.96 -19.19
N LYS A 78 16.38 3.95 -18.33
CA LYS A 78 17.63 3.33 -17.83
C LYS A 78 18.46 2.71 -18.97
N LYS A 79 17.85 2.07 -19.97
CA LYS A 79 18.54 1.39 -21.08
C LYS A 79 18.84 2.31 -22.27
N ALA A 80 18.05 3.38 -22.46
CA ALA A 80 18.19 4.26 -23.61
C ALA A 80 19.43 5.17 -23.57
N VAL A 81 20.01 5.40 -22.38
CA VAL A 81 21.15 6.29 -22.18
C VAL A 81 22.28 5.52 -21.50
N SER A 82 23.47 5.54 -22.08
CA SER A 82 24.71 5.07 -21.46
C SER A 82 25.26 6.15 -20.54
N CYS A 83 25.59 5.80 -19.29
CA CYS A 83 26.16 6.72 -18.32
C CYS A 83 27.41 6.12 -17.69
N PHE A 84 28.44 6.94 -17.47
CA PHE A 84 29.67 6.56 -16.76
C PHE A 84 30.40 5.31 -17.29
N GLY A 85 30.23 4.99 -18.58
CA GLY A 85 30.89 3.83 -19.21
C GLY A 85 30.09 2.52 -19.12
N ASP A 86 28.94 2.51 -18.46
CA ASP A 86 28.01 1.36 -18.44
C ASP A 86 26.90 1.53 -19.49
N ASP A 87 26.45 0.40 -20.05
CA ASP A 87 25.31 0.32 -20.98
C ASP A 87 23.95 0.69 -20.33
N THR A 88 23.93 0.94 -19.02
CA THR A 88 22.71 1.29 -18.28
C THR A 88 22.92 2.47 -17.35
N CYS A 89 22.02 3.46 -17.40
CA CYS A 89 22.08 4.65 -16.56
C CYS A 89 21.13 4.56 -15.34
N TYR A 90 21.67 4.09 -14.21
CA TYR A 90 20.94 4.04 -12.94
C TYR A 90 20.59 5.42 -12.37
N VAL A 91 21.44 6.42 -12.62
CA VAL A 91 21.19 7.82 -12.20
C VAL A 91 19.89 8.35 -12.80
N LEU A 92 19.65 8.09 -14.08
CA LEU A 92 18.42 8.52 -14.75
C LEU A 92 17.19 7.75 -14.25
N GLY A 93 17.33 6.44 -14.03
CA GLY A 93 16.27 5.58 -13.49
C GLY A 93 15.78 6.01 -12.11
N PHE A 94 16.68 6.42 -11.20
CA PHE A 94 16.30 6.93 -9.88
C PHE A 94 16.03 8.45 -9.86
N GLY A 95 16.65 9.20 -10.76
CA GLY A 95 16.50 10.65 -10.87
C GLY A 95 15.11 11.06 -11.38
N PHE A 96 14.55 10.30 -12.33
CA PHE A 96 13.23 10.59 -12.88
C PHE A 96 12.11 10.56 -11.82
N PRO A 97 11.92 9.48 -11.02
CA PRO A 97 10.96 9.49 -9.92
C PRO A 97 11.24 10.55 -8.86
N ALA A 98 12.52 10.86 -8.58
CA ALA A 98 12.89 11.90 -7.63
C ALA A 98 12.44 13.29 -8.11
N ALA A 99 12.62 13.61 -9.39
CA ALA A 99 12.17 14.87 -9.99
C ALA A 99 10.63 14.98 -9.94
N LEU A 100 9.90 13.91 -10.26
CA LEU A 100 8.43 13.88 -10.15
C LEU A 100 7.95 14.07 -8.71
N MET A 101 8.64 13.47 -7.74
CA MET A 101 8.33 13.65 -6.32
C MET A 101 8.55 15.10 -5.87
N LEU A 102 9.65 15.74 -6.30
CA LEU A 102 9.89 17.16 -6.02
C LEU A 102 8.81 18.05 -6.63
N LEU A 103 8.43 17.80 -7.89
CA LEU A 103 7.33 18.51 -8.54
C LEU A 103 6.02 18.33 -7.77
N SER A 104 5.71 17.11 -7.31
CA SER A 104 4.52 16.85 -6.49
C SER A 104 4.53 17.61 -5.18
N ILE A 105 5.67 17.73 -4.51
CA ILE A 105 5.82 18.51 -3.27
C ILE A 105 5.60 20.00 -3.54
N LEU A 106 6.17 20.53 -4.63
CA LEU A 106 5.98 21.93 -5.02
C LEU A 106 4.50 22.25 -5.29
N LEU A 107 3.82 21.40 -6.06
CA LEU A 107 2.38 21.53 -6.32
C LEU A 107 1.57 21.45 -5.01
N PHE A 108 1.92 20.53 -4.12
CA PHE A 108 1.25 20.39 -2.83
C PHE A 108 1.39 21.65 -1.96
N ILE A 109 2.59 22.22 -1.88
CA ILE A 109 2.87 23.45 -1.12
C ILE A 109 2.16 24.64 -1.75
N MET A 110 2.16 24.75 -3.08
CA MET A 110 1.46 25.83 -3.79
C MET A 110 -0.05 25.82 -3.53
N GLY A 111 -0.65 24.63 -3.36
CA GLY A 111 -2.06 24.47 -3.01
C GLY A 111 -2.42 24.77 -1.55
N LYS A 112 -1.45 25.08 -0.68
CA LYS A 112 -1.66 25.18 0.78
C LYS A 112 -2.78 26.14 1.20
N SER A 113 -2.99 27.23 0.48
CA SER A 113 -4.06 28.21 0.76
C SER A 113 -5.48 27.67 0.52
N PHE A 114 -5.62 26.65 -0.33
CA PHE A 114 -6.92 26.07 -0.69
C PHE A 114 -7.35 24.94 0.24
N TYR A 115 -6.45 24.44 1.08
CA TYR A 115 -6.73 23.28 1.92
C TYR A 115 -7.45 23.66 3.22
N LYS A 116 -8.43 22.83 3.58
CA LYS A 116 -9.07 22.86 4.89
C LYS A 116 -8.24 22.00 5.85
N VAL A 117 -7.56 22.65 6.79
CA VAL A 117 -6.80 21.97 7.84
C VAL A 117 -7.69 21.81 9.07
N LYS A 118 -7.96 20.57 9.47
CA LYS A 118 -8.69 20.28 10.71
C LYS A 118 -7.73 20.33 11.91
N THR A 119 -8.24 20.78 13.05
CA THR A 119 -7.48 20.78 14.30
C THR A 119 -7.27 19.34 14.79
N PRO A 120 -6.09 19.03 15.36
CA PRO A 120 -5.79 17.70 15.84
C PRO A 120 -6.75 17.29 16.96
N LYS A 121 -7.37 16.12 16.84
CA LYS A 121 -8.15 15.48 17.91
C LYS A 121 -7.22 14.74 18.88
N ARG A 122 -7.77 14.27 20.01
CA ARG A 122 -7.06 13.50 21.04
C ARG A 122 -6.30 12.31 20.43
N ASN A 123 -5.15 11.96 21.02
CA ASN A 123 -4.26 10.90 20.51
C ASN A 123 -4.88 9.50 20.71
N VAL A 124 -5.67 9.07 19.73
CA VAL A 124 -6.40 7.80 19.75
C VAL A 124 -5.46 6.60 19.97
N ILE A 125 -4.26 6.60 19.38
CA ILE A 125 -3.27 5.52 19.54
C ILE A 125 -2.82 5.40 21.01
N LEU A 126 -2.50 6.53 21.65
CA LEU A 126 -2.08 6.53 23.05
C LEU A 126 -3.21 6.06 23.98
N GLU A 127 -4.45 6.46 23.69
CA GLU A 127 -5.61 5.97 24.43
C GLU A 127 -5.83 4.47 24.25
N PHE A 128 -5.68 3.98 23.02
CA PHE A 128 -5.81 2.56 22.70
C PHE A 128 -4.76 1.74 23.48
N LEU A 129 -3.50 2.19 23.51
CA LEU A 129 -2.42 1.56 24.26
C LEU A 129 -2.64 1.62 25.77
N LYS A 130 -3.02 2.80 26.30
CA LYS A 130 -3.32 2.97 27.73
C LYS A 130 -4.50 2.09 28.15
N CYS A 131 -5.58 2.06 27.39
CA CYS A 131 -6.77 1.26 27.67
C CYS A 131 -6.44 -0.25 27.61
N SER A 132 -5.70 -0.69 26.60
CA SER A 132 -5.27 -2.10 26.48
C SER A 132 -4.37 -2.51 27.65
N TRP A 133 -3.39 -1.66 27.99
CA TRP A 133 -2.49 -1.90 29.13
C TRP A 133 -3.26 -1.97 30.45
N ARG A 134 -4.16 -1.00 30.68
CA ARG A 134 -4.98 -0.92 31.91
C ARG A 134 -5.92 -2.12 32.03
N ALA A 135 -6.56 -2.53 30.92
CA ALA A 135 -7.38 -3.73 30.88
C ALA A 135 -6.59 -4.99 31.27
N ILE A 136 -5.37 -5.16 30.75
CA ILE A 136 -4.50 -6.30 31.08
C ILE A 136 -4.06 -6.27 32.54
N VAL A 137 -3.64 -5.10 33.06
CA VAL A 137 -3.22 -4.95 34.46
C VAL A 137 -4.37 -5.22 35.41
N ASN A 138 -5.56 -4.65 35.15
CA ASN A 138 -6.75 -4.86 35.96
C ASN A 138 -7.23 -6.30 35.89
N LYS A 139 -7.14 -6.97 34.73
CA LYS A 139 -7.43 -8.40 34.60
C LYS A 139 -6.49 -9.27 35.45
N ARG A 140 -5.19 -8.90 35.53
CA ARG A 140 -4.21 -9.62 36.35
C ARG A 140 -4.37 -9.37 37.85
N ARG A 141 -4.84 -8.17 38.26
CA ARG A 141 -5.05 -7.81 39.67
C ARG A 141 -6.40 -8.25 40.23
N SER A 142 -7.45 -8.20 39.42
CA SER A 142 -8.82 -8.57 39.81
C SER A 142 -9.16 -9.95 39.23
N ALA A 143 -8.60 -11.01 39.81
CA ALA A 143 -8.92 -12.39 39.45
C ALA A 143 -10.36 -12.82 39.85
N THR A 144 -11.03 -12.03 40.68
CA THR A 144 -12.35 -12.32 41.28
C THR A 144 -13.55 -11.91 40.42
N ILE A 145 -13.42 -10.93 39.52
CA ILE A 145 -14.52 -10.46 38.66
C ILE A 145 -14.26 -10.95 37.23
N ARG A 146 -15.14 -11.81 36.71
CA ARG A 146 -15.06 -12.27 35.31
C ARG A 146 -16.03 -11.46 34.45
N TYR A 147 -15.49 -10.82 33.42
CA TYR A 147 -16.26 -10.24 32.32
C TYR A 147 -16.15 -11.12 31.07
N ASP A 148 -17.13 -11.05 30.17
CA ASP A 148 -17.14 -11.81 28.91
C ASP A 148 -15.96 -11.45 27.99
N HIS A 149 -15.52 -10.19 28.01
CA HIS A 149 -14.39 -9.73 27.20
C HIS A 149 -13.32 -9.06 28.07
N TRP A 150 -12.05 -9.38 27.83
CA TRP A 150 -10.91 -8.90 28.63
C TRP A 150 -10.77 -7.38 28.68
N LEU A 151 -11.24 -6.68 27.65
CA LEU A 151 -11.26 -5.22 27.58
C LEU A 151 -12.24 -4.56 28.57
N ASP A 152 -13.24 -5.30 29.06
CA ASP A 152 -14.24 -4.76 29.99
C ASP A 152 -13.67 -4.47 31.38
N HIS A 153 -12.48 -5.00 31.70
CA HIS A 153 -11.73 -4.64 32.90
C HIS A 153 -11.23 -3.19 32.94
N ALA A 154 -11.35 -2.45 31.81
CA ALA A 154 -11.03 -1.03 31.72
C ALA A 154 -12.25 -0.09 31.77
N LYS A 155 -13.47 -0.63 31.97
CA LYS A 155 -14.72 0.17 32.01
C LYS A 155 -14.75 1.28 33.06
N SER A 156 -13.97 1.17 34.14
CA SER A 156 -13.91 2.20 35.19
C SER A 156 -13.16 3.46 34.75
N ASP A 157 -12.21 3.32 33.83
CA ASP A 157 -11.21 4.34 33.53
C ASP A 157 -11.42 4.96 32.13
N PHE A 158 -12.28 4.37 31.29
CA PHE A 158 -12.46 4.75 29.87
C PHE A 158 -13.93 4.66 29.41
N ASP A 159 -14.28 5.47 28.40
CA ASP A 159 -15.62 5.52 27.82
C ASP A 159 -16.06 4.17 27.24
N ALA A 160 -17.32 3.79 27.47
CA ALA A 160 -17.90 2.55 26.96
C ALA A 160 -17.84 2.45 25.42
N LYS A 161 -17.97 3.59 24.72
CA LYS A 161 -17.85 3.66 23.27
C LYS A 161 -16.45 3.28 22.79
N LEU A 162 -15.41 3.81 23.44
CA LEU A 162 -14.02 3.47 23.11
C LEU A 162 -13.78 1.97 23.28
N ILE A 163 -14.22 1.38 24.40
CA ILE A 163 -14.07 -0.05 24.66
C ILE A 163 -14.80 -0.88 23.59
N HIS A 164 -16.01 -0.48 23.20
CA HIS A 164 -16.76 -1.16 22.14
C HIS A 164 -16.02 -1.10 20.80
N ASP A 165 -15.56 0.08 20.38
CA ASP A 165 -14.82 0.26 19.14
C ASP A 165 -13.52 -0.57 19.15
N MET A 166 -12.81 -0.60 20.28
CA MET A 166 -11.60 -1.41 20.44
C MET A 166 -11.88 -2.91 20.31
N LYS A 167 -13.00 -3.43 20.83
CA LYS A 167 -13.39 -4.85 20.65
C LYS A 167 -13.57 -5.20 19.18
N ILE A 168 -14.19 -4.30 18.40
CA ILE A 168 -14.34 -4.47 16.95
C ILE A 168 -12.96 -4.48 16.30
N VAL A 169 -12.08 -3.54 16.65
CA VAL A 169 -10.71 -3.46 16.10
C VAL A 169 -9.92 -4.75 16.37
N PHE A 170 -9.96 -5.29 17.59
CA PHE A 170 -9.29 -6.57 17.88
C PHE A 170 -9.89 -7.75 17.11
N SER A 171 -11.20 -7.76 16.89
CA SER A 171 -11.87 -8.80 16.09
C SER A 171 -11.47 -8.70 14.62
N VAL A 172 -11.37 -7.50 14.07
CA VAL A 172 -10.89 -7.25 12.70
C VAL A 172 -9.40 -7.57 12.57
N LEU A 173 -8.59 -7.28 13.59
CA LEU A 173 -7.16 -7.63 13.60
C LEU A 173 -6.97 -9.14 13.53
N LEU A 174 -7.77 -9.91 14.27
CA LEU A 174 -7.76 -11.37 14.18
C LEU A 174 -8.13 -11.86 12.78
N LEU A 175 -9.10 -11.22 12.13
CA LEU A 175 -9.48 -11.53 10.76
C LEU A 175 -8.35 -11.28 9.75
N PHE A 176 -7.47 -10.32 10.02
CA PHE A 176 -6.33 -9.98 9.17
C PHE A 176 -5.06 -10.81 9.43
N VAL A 177 -5.07 -11.75 10.38
CA VAL A 177 -3.91 -12.63 10.65
C VAL A 177 -3.41 -13.41 9.41
N PRO A 178 -4.27 -13.89 8.48
CA PRO A 178 -3.78 -14.53 7.25
C PRO A 178 -3.21 -13.56 6.20
N LEU A 179 -3.50 -12.25 6.32
CA LEU A 179 -3.17 -11.25 5.30
C LEU A 179 -1.65 -11.09 5.05
N PRO A 180 -0.76 -11.15 6.07
CA PRO A 180 0.68 -11.16 5.85
C PRO A 180 1.18 -12.32 4.98
N ILE A 181 0.53 -13.49 5.00
CA ILE A 181 0.90 -14.64 4.15
C ILE A 181 0.59 -14.32 2.68
N PHE A 182 -0.55 -13.67 2.41
CA PHE A 182 -0.87 -13.20 1.08
C PHE A 182 0.15 -12.18 0.58
N TRP A 183 0.50 -11.18 1.40
CA TRP A 183 1.48 -10.17 1.04
C TRP A 183 2.89 -10.74 0.86
N SER A 184 3.28 -11.74 1.65
CA SER A 184 4.60 -12.38 1.47
C SER A 184 4.71 -13.14 0.15
N LEU A 185 3.62 -13.72 -0.36
CA LEU A 185 3.57 -14.29 -1.71
C LEU A 185 3.54 -13.19 -2.78
N PHE A 186 2.67 -12.20 -2.62
CA PHE A 186 2.52 -11.12 -3.59
C PHE A 186 3.83 -10.33 -3.82
N ASP A 187 4.54 -9.98 -2.73
CA ASP A 187 5.78 -9.20 -2.81
C ASP A 187 6.95 -9.98 -3.43
N GLN A 188 6.87 -11.32 -3.54
CA GLN A 188 7.89 -12.12 -4.24
C GLN A 188 7.90 -11.87 -5.76
N GLN A 189 6.79 -11.38 -6.33
CA GLN A 189 6.73 -11.02 -7.75
C GLN A 189 7.79 -9.97 -8.10
N GLY A 190 8.10 -9.04 -7.19
CA GLY A 190 9.07 -7.98 -7.46
C GLY A 190 10.53 -8.46 -7.53
N SER A 191 10.83 -9.62 -6.96
CA SER A 191 12.20 -10.12 -6.79
C SER A 191 12.42 -11.46 -7.50
N ARG A 192 11.77 -12.52 -7.01
CA ARG A 192 11.96 -13.90 -7.51
C ARG A 192 11.53 -14.05 -8.95
N TRP A 193 10.38 -13.48 -9.33
CA TRP A 193 9.88 -13.59 -10.69
C TRP A 193 10.71 -12.76 -11.68
N THR A 194 11.17 -11.57 -11.26
CA THR A 194 12.11 -10.76 -12.04
C THR A 194 13.42 -11.53 -12.30
N PHE A 195 13.96 -12.20 -11.28
CA PHE A 195 15.17 -13.02 -11.41
C PHE A 195 14.95 -14.26 -12.29
N GLN A 196 13.78 -14.89 -12.22
CA GLN A 196 13.42 -15.98 -13.13
C GLN A 196 13.33 -15.48 -14.57
N ALA A 197 12.69 -14.33 -14.79
CA ALA A 197 12.56 -13.71 -16.10
C ALA A 197 13.91 -13.34 -16.72
N SER A 198 14.94 -13.04 -15.92
CA SER A 198 16.29 -12.78 -16.45
C SER A 198 16.98 -14.01 -17.04
N HIS A 199 16.45 -15.22 -16.77
CA HIS A 199 16.95 -16.50 -17.31
C HIS A 199 16.02 -17.08 -18.37
N MET A 200 14.96 -16.38 -18.76
CA MET A 200 14.00 -16.80 -19.78
C MET A 200 14.21 -16.04 -21.09
N ASP A 201 13.69 -16.58 -22.19
CA ASP A 201 13.64 -15.84 -23.44
C ASP A 201 12.75 -14.60 -23.26
N THR A 202 13.32 -13.44 -23.53
CA THR A 202 12.68 -12.14 -23.36
C THR A 202 12.14 -11.56 -24.67
N ASN A 203 12.21 -12.33 -25.75
CA ASN A 203 11.64 -11.95 -27.04
C ASN A 203 10.14 -12.22 -27.08
N VAL A 204 9.34 -11.18 -26.86
CA VAL A 204 7.88 -11.25 -26.98
C VAL A 204 7.47 -10.54 -28.26
N LEU A 205 6.95 -11.28 -29.24
CA LEU A 205 6.43 -10.74 -30.51
C LEU A 205 7.46 -9.87 -31.28
N GLY A 206 8.76 -10.17 -31.17
CA GLY A 206 9.84 -9.42 -31.83
C GLY A 206 10.34 -8.20 -31.04
N LEU A 207 9.78 -7.94 -29.86
CA LEU A 207 10.22 -6.89 -28.94
C LEU A 207 10.97 -7.50 -27.76
N GLN A 208 12.19 -7.01 -27.50
CA GLN A 208 12.98 -7.42 -26.35
C GLN A 208 12.44 -6.76 -25.08
N VAL A 209 11.71 -7.51 -24.26
CA VAL A 209 11.13 -7.03 -22.99
C VAL A 209 12.18 -7.13 -21.89
N VAL A 210 12.38 -6.05 -21.13
CA VAL A 210 13.33 -6.10 -19.99
C VAL A 210 12.68 -6.92 -18.87
N PRO A 211 13.41 -7.81 -18.16
CA PRO A 211 12.84 -8.62 -17.08
C PRO A 211 12.05 -7.81 -16.03
N ASP A 212 12.52 -6.61 -15.68
CA ASP A 212 11.84 -5.69 -14.74
C ASP A 212 10.43 -5.29 -15.21
N GLN A 213 10.17 -5.29 -16.52
CA GLN A 213 8.86 -4.96 -17.11
C GLN A 213 7.82 -6.06 -16.91
N MET A 214 8.20 -7.25 -16.44
CA MET A 214 7.24 -8.30 -16.05
C MET A 214 6.23 -7.79 -15.01
N GLN A 215 6.65 -6.85 -14.15
CA GLN A 215 5.79 -6.28 -13.11
C GLN A 215 4.64 -5.44 -13.68
N VAL A 216 4.74 -4.96 -14.93
CA VAL A 216 3.70 -4.19 -15.63
C VAL A 216 2.40 -4.99 -15.77
N ILE A 217 2.49 -6.33 -15.81
CA ILE A 217 1.33 -7.20 -15.92
C ILE A 217 0.37 -7.00 -14.74
N ASN A 218 0.87 -6.71 -13.54
CA ASN A 218 0.05 -6.55 -12.36
C ASN A 218 -0.93 -5.35 -12.44
N PRO A 219 -0.48 -4.08 -12.57
CA PRO A 219 -1.40 -2.96 -12.72
C PRO A 219 -2.27 -3.08 -13.98
N ALA A 220 -1.77 -3.69 -15.06
CA ALA A 220 -2.56 -3.95 -16.26
C ALA A 220 -3.72 -4.92 -15.98
N MET A 221 -3.45 -6.04 -15.31
CA MET A 221 -4.48 -6.99 -14.89
C MET A 221 -5.46 -6.35 -13.93
N VAL A 222 -5.01 -5.54 -12.97
CA VAL A 222 -5.90 -4.84 -12.03
C VAL A 222 -6.87 -3.92 -12.78
N LEU A 223 -6.38 -3.13 -13.74
CA LEU A 223 -7.22 -2.23 -14.54
C LEU A 223 -8.25 -2.98 -15.41
N VAL A 224 -7.93 -4.19 -15.87
CA VAL A 224 -8.84 -5.04 -16.68
C VAL A 224 -9.79 -5.85 -15.80
N LEU A 225 -9.29 -6.47 -14.73
CA LEU A 225 -10.04 -7.40 -13.89
C LEU A 225 -11.05 -6.68 -12.99
N ILE A 226 -10.76 -5.47 -12.49
CA ILE A 226 -11.72 -4.74 -11.65
C ILE A 226 -13.07 -4.52 -12.34
N PRO A 227 -13.16 -3.92 -13.54
CA PRO A 227 -14.45 -3.71 -14.18
C PRO A 227 -15.14 -5.03 -14.54
N ILE A 228 -14.38 -6.09 -14.87
CA ILE A 228 -14.94 -7.42 -15.11
C ILE A 228 -15.54 -7.99 -13.82
N PHE A 229 -14.82 -7.94 -12.71
CA PHE A 229 -15.27 -8.48 -11.45
C PHE A 229 -16.48 -7.69 -10.92
N ASP A 230 -16.43 -6.36 -10.97
CA ASP A 230 -17.49 -5.49 -10.44
C ASP A 230 -18.76 -5.47 -11.30
N LYS A 231 -18.64 -5.43 -12.63
CA LYS A 231 -19.83 -5.33 -13.52
C LYS A 231 -20.38 -6.68 -13.94
N VAL A 232 -19.54 -7.71 -13.98
CA VAL A 232 -19.89 -9.00 -14.59
C VAL A 232 -19.90 -10.11 -13.57
N LEU A 233 -18.79 -10.34 -12.86
CA LEU A 233 -18.62 -11.51 -12.01
C LEU A 233 -19.45 -11.42 -10.72
N TYR A 234 -19.28 -10.36 -9.92
CA TYR A 234 -19.99 -10.20 -8.66
C TYR A 234 -21.51 -10.11 -8.83
N PRO A 235 -22.08 -9.34 -9.79
CA PRO A 235 -23.54 -9.31 -9.98
C PRO A 235 -24.13 -10.64 -10.48
N ARG A 236 -23.32 -11.49 -11.11
CA ARG A 236 -23.74 -12.85 -11.49
C ARG A 236 -23.67 -13.80 -10.30
N LEU A 237 -22.59 -13.78 -9.53
CA LEU A 237 -22.43 -14.63 -8.35
C LEU A 237 -23.41 -14.29 -7.22
N GLU A 238 -23.79 -13.02 -7.08
CA GLU A 238 -24.83 -12.58 -6.16
C GLU A 238 -26.21 -13.08 -6.60
N ARG A 239 -26.49 -13.17 -7.91
CA ARG A 239 -27.72 -13.77 -8.45
C ARG A 239 -27.86 -15.26 -8.12
N PHE A 240 -26.75 -16.00 -8.10
CA PHE A 240 -26.73 -17.41 -7.72
C PHE A 240 -26.66 -17.63 -6.19
N ASN A 241 -26.66 -16.55 -5.39
CA ASN A 241 -26.57 -16.57 -3.92
C ASN A 241 -25.34 -17.30 -3.35
N VAL A 242 -24.32 -17.54 -4.16
CA VAL A 242 -23.16 -18.34 -3.74
C VAL A 242 -22.14 -17.46 -2.97
N TRP A 243 -22.03 -16.14 -3.27
CA TRP A 243 -20.88 -15.30 -2.84
C TRP A 243 -21.30 -13.96 -2.21
N ARG A 244 -22.08 -13.97 -1.13
CA ARG A 244 -22.54 -12.74 -0.47
C ARG A 244 -21.51 -12.07 0.45
N ASN A 245 -20.69 -12.85 1.17
CA ASN A 245 -19.79 -12.27 2.18
C ASN A 245 -18.41 -11.91 1.61
N SER A 246 -17.90 -10.72 1.94
CA SER A 246 -16.54 -10.27 1.60
C SER A 246 -15.44 -11.24 2.07
N LEU A 247 -15.72 -12.02 3.10
CA LEU A 247 -14.84 -13.08 3.62
C LEU A 247 -14.55 -14.17 2.58
N HIS A 248 -15.54 -14.58 1.78
CA HIS A 248 -15.32 -15.57 0.73
C HIS A 248 -14.39 -15.03 -0.35
N ARG A 249 -14.52 -13.75 -0.70
CA ARG A 249 -13.65 -13.07 -1.68
C ARG A 249 -12.20 -13.04 -1.17
N MET A 250 -12.01 -12.75 0.12
CA MET A 250 -10.68 -12.75 0.74
C MET A 250 -10.06 -14.16 0.79
N ALA A 251 -10.83 -15.19 1.17
CA ALA A 251 -10.36 -16.57 1.21
C ALA A 251 -9.99 -17.11 -0.17
N LEU A 252 -10.80 -16.85 -1.19
CA LEU A 252 -10.54 -17.27 -2.56
C LEU A 252 -9.33 -16.56 -3.17
N GLY A 253 -9.17 -15.27 -2.90
CA GLY A 253 -7.95 -14.53 -3.29
C GLY A 253 -6.69 -15.15 -2.68
N GLY A 254 -6.76 -15.54 -1.40
CA GLY A 254 -5.66 -16.26 -0.72
C GLY A 254 -5.37 -17.63 -1.34
N LEU A 255 -6.40 -18.42 -1.63
CA LEU A 255 -6.24 -19.72 -2.29
C LEU A 255 -5.68 -19.59 -3.71
N ALA A 256 -6.17 -18.63 -4.50
CA ALA A 256 -5.67 -18.36 -5.84
C ALA A 256 -4.20 -17.90 -5.82
N ALA A 257 -3.82 -17.06 -4.85
CA ALA A 257 -2.43 -16.68 -4.65
C ALA A 257 -1.56 -17.89 -4.29
N GLY A 258 -2.04 -18.80 -3.43
CA GLY A 258 -1.33 -20.04 -3.11
C GLY A 258 -1.15 -20.94 -4.33
N LEU A 259 -2.22 -21.14 -5.12
CA LEU A 259 -2.18 -21.94 -6.36
C LEU A 259 -1.21 -21.37 -7.40
N ALA A 260 -1.05 -20.05 -7.47
CA ALA A 260 -0.14 -19.40 -8.42
C ALA A 260 1.35 -19.73 -8.19
N PHE A 261 1.72 -20.24 -7.01
CA PHE A 261 3.08 -20.68 -6.68
C PHE A 261 3.27 -22.20 -6.78
N ILE A 262 2.21 -22.95 -7.10
CA ILE A 262 2.27 -24.39 -7.35
C ILE A 262 2.51 -24.56 -8.85
N SER A 263 3.77 -24.45 -9.26
CA SER A 263 4.23 -24.70 -10.63
C SER A 263 5.67 -25.19 -10.62
#